data_AF-A0A4S0KKH5-F1
#
_entry.id   AF-A0A4S0KKH5-F1
#
_cell.length_a   1.000
_cell.length_b   1.000
_cell.length_c   1.000
_cell.angle_alpha   90.00
_cell.angle_beta   90.00
_cell.angle_gamma   90.00
#
_symmetry.space_group_name_H-M   'P 1'
#
loop_
_entity.id
_entity.type
_entity.pdbx_description
1 polymer ?
#
loop_
_entity_poly.entity_id
_entity_poly.type
_entity_poly.pdbx_seq_one_letter_code
_entity_poly.pdbx_strand_id
1 'polypeptide(L)'
;MEDLFNLGKLRLQPASFFSRPELNQAVRDDELSLPLSFSLTKQQLKALVANPQDVPESVSEHRLDIEFSSSADFWMYCVTQSVEPRLVVDFEAEACVLVRHRDEFRKRLIESARDATSNATMREGAAIYVDPLLPKTPKIFVPLSKPFGYSYQDEYRFCWLPEPANPRLGPLDICIGSIDDIAELIVL
;
A
#
# COMPACT_ATOMS: atom_id res chain seq x y z
N MET A 1 4.06 6.17 -20.07
CA MET A 1 5.26 6.59 -19.32
C MET A 1 5.86 7.90 -19.83
N GLU A 2 5.82 8.20 -21.15
CA GLU A 2 6.36 9.46 -21.69
C GLU A 2 5.78 10.73 -21.05
N ASP A 3 4.46 10.77 -20.82
CA ASP A 3 3.79 11.90 -20.16
C ASP A 3 4.28 12.12 -18.71
N LEU A 4 4.59 11.03 -17.99
CA LEU A 4 5.20 11.12 -16.66
C LEU A 4 6.62 11.67 -16.78
N PHE A 5 7.41 11.15 -17.73
CA PHE A 5 8.82 11.52 -17.89
C PHE A 5 9.00 12.97 -18.34
N ASN A 6 8.34 13.36 -19.44
CA ASN A 6 8.53 14.66 -20.07
C ASN A 6 7.72 15.79 -19.43
N LEU A 7 6.57 15.47 -18.84
CA LEU A 7 5.62 16.47 -18.34
C LEU A 7 5.35 16.33 -16.84
N GLY A 8 5.79 15.25 -16.19
CA GLY A 8 5.48 15.01 -14.77
C GLY A 8 4.03 14.70 -14.49
N LYS A 9 3.25 14.27 -15.49
CA LYS A 9 1.83 13.97 -15.29
C LYS A 9 1.67 12.64 -14.57
N LEU A 10 1.02 12.67 -13.41
CA LEU A 10 0.73 11.47 -12.63
C LEU A 10 -0.66 11.54 -12.00
N ARG A 11 -1.18 10.37 -11.64
CA ARG A 11 -2.50 10.22 -11.03
C ARG A 11 -2.36 9.56 -9.67
N LEU A 12 -2.84 10.24 -8.63
CA LEU A 12 -3.08 9.63 -7.33
C LEU A 12 -4.39 8.85 -7.40
N GLN A 13 -4.33 7.56 -7.13
CA GLN A 13 -5.51 6.69 -7.18
C GLN A 13 -6.07 6.50 -5.77
N PRO A 14 -7.40 6.43 -5.60
CA PRO A 14 -7.96 6.01 -4.32
C PRO A 14 -7.60 4.54 -4.05
N ALA A 15 -7.38 4.16 -2.80
CA ALA A 15 -7.08 2.77 -2.42
C ALA A 15 -8.15 1.79 -2.90
N SER A 16 -9.42 2.21 -2.87
CA SER A 16 -10.53 1.44 -3.42
C SER A 16 -10.41 1.09 -4.91
N PHE A 17 -9.63 1.85 -5.70
CA PHE A 17 -9.38 1.57 -7.13
C PHE A 17 -8.73 0.21 -7.35
N PHE A 18 -7.80 -0.20 -6.47
CA PHE A 18 -6.98 -1.39 -6.66
C PHE A 18 -7.75 -2.70 -6.47
N SER A 19 -8.95 -2.66 -5.88
CA SER A 19 -9.81 -3.83 -5.72
C SER A 19 -10.52 -4.28 -7.02
N ARG A 20 -10.45 -3.44 -8.06
CA ARG A 20 -11.20 -3.62 -9.32
C ARG A 20 -10.82 -4.90 -10.06
N PRO A 21 -11.80 -5.69 -10.55
CA PRO A 21 -11.54 -6.98 -11.18
C PRO A 21 -10.87 -6.87 -12.56
N GLU A 22 -10.91 -5.70 -13.20
CA GLU A 22 -10.28 -5.47 -14.51
C GLU A 22 -8.76 -5.27 -14.40
N LEU A 23 -8.23 -5.06 -13.19
CA LEU A 23 -6.80 -4.91 -12.96
C LEU A 23 -6.10 -6.27 -13.02
N ASN A 24 -4.87 -6.27 -13.56
CA ASN A 24 -4.04 -7.47 -13.57
C ASN A 24 -3.68 -7.92 -12.14
N GLN A 25 -3.22 -9.16 -12.01
CA GLN A 25 -2.93 -9.75 -10.71
C GLN A 25 -1.85 -9.02 -9.92
N ALA A 26 -0.89 -8.36 -10.58
CA ALA A 26 0.16 -7.62 -9.89
C ALA A 26 -0.33 -6.29 -9.30
N VAL A 27 -1.37 -5.68 -9.90
CA VAL A 27 -1.95 -4.40 -9.46
C VAL A 27 -3.16 -4.61 -8.55
N ARG A 28 -3.93 -5.69 -8.75
CA ARG A 28 -5.18 -5.92 -8.03
C ARG A 28 -4.94 -6.32 -6.58
N ASP A 29 -5.34 -5.46 -5.65
CA ASP A 29 -5.22 -5.69 -4.20
C ASP A 29 -6.36 -4.99 -3.43
N ASP A 30 -6.74 -5.54 -2.27
CA ASP A 30 -7.62 -4.85 -1.34
C ASP A 30 -6.79 -3.96 -0.41
N GLU A 31 -6.47 -2.76 -0.88
CA GLU A 31 -5.65 -1.79 -0.15
C GLU A 31 -6.36 -1.20 1.09
N LEU A 32 -7.65 -1.54 1.31
CA LEU A 32 -8.43 -1.07 2.44
C LEU A 32 -8.54 -2.10 3.57
N SER A 33 -8.22 -3.37 3.30
CA SER A 33 -8.40 -4.46 4.27
C SER A 33 -7.21 -5.41 4.28
N LEU A 34 -6.78 -5.83 5.47
CA LEU A 34 -5.73 -6.82 5.66
C LEU A 34 -6.24 -7.93 6.59
N PRO A 35 -6.65 -9.10 6.05
CA PRO A 35 -7.02 -10.25 6.86
C PRO A 35 -5.78 -10.93 7.42
N LEU A 36 -5.75 -11.14 8.74
CA LEU A 36 -4.67 -11.80 9.46
C LEU A 36 -5.20 -12.91 10.36
N SER A 37 -4.43 -13.98 10.48
CA SER A 37 -4.66 -15.13 11.34
C SER A 37 -3.59 -15.18 12.42
N PHE A 38 -4.00 -15.15 13.68
CA PHE A 38 -3.12 -15.26 14.83
C PHE A 38 -3.24 -16.64 15.45
N SER A 39 -2.11 -17.33 15.68
CA SER A 39 -2.08 -18.49 16.56
C SER A 39 -1.91 -18.00 18.00
N LEU A 40 -2.91 -18.26 18.84
CA LEU A 40 -2.93 -17.89 20.23
C LEU A 40 -2.73 -19.12 21.10
N THR A 41 -1.82 -19.02 22.05
CA THR A 41 -1.73 -19.99 23.14
C THR A 41 -2.98 -19.92 24.01
N LYS A 42 -3.29 -20.99 24.74
CA LYS A 42 -4.38 -21.01 25.74
C LYS A 42 -4.32 -19.83 26.72
N GLN A 43 -3.12 -19.43 27.16
CA GLN A 43 -2.94 -18.31 28.09
C GLN A 43 -3.30 -16.97 27.45
N GLN A 44 -2.87 -16.74 26.20
CA GLN A 44 -3.23 -15.53 25.44
C GLN A 44 -4.73 -15.47 25.16
N LEU A 45 -5.34 -16.60 24.78
CA LEU A 45 -6.78 -16.69 24.56
C LEU A 45 -7.56 -16.33 25.84
N LYS A 46 -7.17 -16.90 27.00
CA LYS A 46 -7.77 -16.58 28.30
C LYS A 46 -7.65 -15.10 28.66
N ALA A 47 -6.57 -14.42 28.24
CA ALA A 47 -6.40 -12.99 28.49
C ALA A 47 -7.29 -12.10 27.62
N LEU A 48 -7.81 -12.62 26.50
CA LEU A 48 -8.62 -11.86 25.52
C LEU A 48 -10.13 -12.05 25.71
N VAL A 49 -10.56 -13.22 26.20
CA VAL A 49 -11.98 -13.53 26.36
C VAL A 49 -12.54 -13.00 27.69
N ALA A 50 -13.80 -12.58 27.70
CA ALA A 50 -14.47 -12.11 28.91
C ALA A 50 -14.69 -13.22 29.95
N ASN A 51 -14.77 -14.48 29.52
CA ASN A 51 -15.02 -15.65 30.37
C ASN A 51 -13.85 -16.65 30.29
N PRO A 52 -12.70 -16.38 30.95
CA PRO A 52 -11.50 -17.21 30.84
C PRO A 52 -11.68 -18.65 31.36
N GLN A 53 -12.63 -18.88 32.26
CA GLN A 53 -12.98 -20.19 32.81
C GLN A 53 -13.66 -21.12 31.79
N ASP A 54 -14.28 -20.57 30.74
CA ASP A 54 -15.02 -21.33 29.73
C ASP A 54 -14.10 -21.85 28.61
N VAL A 55 -12.81 -21.45 28.61
CA VAL A 55 -11.83 -21.90 27.62
C VAL A 55 -11.52 -23.39 27.85
N PRO A 56 -11.86 -24.30 26.91
CA PRO A 56 -11.73 -25.74 27.11
C PRO A 56 -10.30 -26.18 27.41
N GLU A 57 -10.14 -27.18 28.26
CA GLU A 57 -8.80 -27.61 28.67
C GLU A 57 -7.99 -28.27 27.55
N SER A 58 -8.67 -28.88 26.58
CA SER A 58 -8.10 -29.59 25.44
C SER A 58 -7.53 -28.69 24.34
N VAL A 59 -7.72 -27.37 24.42
CA VAL A 59 -7.19 -26.42 23.42
C VAL A 59 -5.76 -26.04 23.81
N SER A 60 -4.78 -26.53 23.04
CA SER A 60 -3.38 -26.12 23.16
C SER A 60 -3.11 -24.80 22.42
N GLU A 61 -3.63 -24.70 21.20
CA GLU A 61 -3.53 -23.53 20.32
C GLU A 61 -4.88 -23.21 19.70
N HIS A 62 -5.16 -21.92 19.50
CA HIS A 62 -6.39 -21.45 18.89
C HIS A 62 -6.07 -20.43 17.80
N ARG A 63 -6.67 -20.60 16.62
CA ARG A 63 -6.56 -19.66 15.52
C ARG A 63 -7.63 -18.57 15.68
N LEU A 64 -7.21 -17.32 15.69
CA LEU A 64 -8.08 -16.15 15.67
C LEU A 64 -7.88 -15.39 14.35
N ASP A 65 -8.95 -15.27 13.57
CA ASP A 65 -8.95 -14.49 12.33
C ASP A 65 -9.47 -13.07 12.61
N ILE A 66 -8.70 -12.07 12.21
CA ILE A 66 -9.00 -10.64 12.39
C ILE A 66 -8.81 -9.94 11.05
N GLU A 67 -9.78 -9.12 10.66
CA GLU A 67 -9.65 -8.22 9.52
C GLU A 67 -9.32 -6.81 10.01
N PHE A 68 -8.16 -6.30 9.62
CA PHE A 68 -7.82 -4.90 9.84
C PHE A 68 -8.32 -4.09 8.65
N SER A 69 -9.18 -3.11 8.89
CA SER A 69 -9.70 -2.24 7.83
C SER A 69 -9.37 -0.78 8.08
N SER A 70 -9.11 -0.05 6.99
CA SER A 70 -9.09 1.41 7.03
C SER A 70 -10.50 1.93 7.20
N SER A 71 -10.69 2.92 8.08
CA SER A 71 -11.99 3.55 8.32
C SER A 71 -12.42 4.51 7.19
N ALA A 72 -11.50 4.83 6.27
CA ALA A 72 -11.69 5.75 5.16
C ALA A 72 -10.92 5.27 3.92
N ASP A 73 -11.33 5.77 2.76
CA ASP A 73 -10.51 5.69 1.56
C ASP A 73 -9.37 6.71 1.66
N PHE A 74 -8.28 6.48 0.93
CA PHE A 74 -7.12 7.37 0.89
C PHE A 74 -6.52 7.38 -0.51
N TRP A 75 -5.89 8.48 -0.89
CA TRP A 75 -5.13 8.50 -2.13
C TRP A 75 -3.79 7.83 -1.93
N MET A 76 -3.34 7.09 -2.94
CA MET A 76 -2.02 6.48 -2.96
C MET A 76 -1.34 6.64 -4.30
N TYR A 77 -0.01 6.70 -4.24
CA TYR A 77 0.89 6.58 -5.37
C TYR A 77 2.01 5.63 -4.96
N CYS A 78 2.22 4.60 -5.77
CA CYS A 78 3.10 3.50 -5.44
C CYS A 78 4.21 3.39 -6.48
N VAL A 79 5.43 3.19 -6.00
CA VAL A 79 6.62 2.94 -6.81
C VAL A 79 7.33 1.69 -6.29
N THR A 80 8.22 1.11 -7.09
CA THR A 80 9.08 0.00 -6.63
C THR A 80 10.48 0.52 -6.34
N GLN A 81 11.15 -0.08 -5.35
CA GLN A 81 12.56 0.13 -5.05
C GLN A 81 13.48 -0.85 -5.79
N SER A 82 12.90 -1.84 -6.48
CA SER A 82 13.59 -2.88 -7.24
C SER A 82 13.46 -2.69 -8.76
N VAL A 83 14.42 -3.24 -9.52
CA VAL A 83 14.45 -3.23 -11.00
C VAL A 83 14.43 -4.65 -11.57
N GLU A 84 13.77 -5.57 -10.88
CA GLU A 84 13.73 -6.98 -11.28
C GLU A 84 12.94 -7.20 -12.59
N PRO A 85 13.46 -8.01 -13.54
CA PRO A 85 12.78 -8.32 -14.79
C PRO A 85 11.38 -8.93 -14.60
N ARG A 86 11.15 -9.62 -13.47
CA ARG A 86 9.84 -10.15 -13.12
C ARG A 86 8.77 -9.06 -13.06
N LEU A 87 9.11 -7.87 -12.56
CA LEU A 87 8.16 -6.75 -12.44
C LEU A 87 7.68 -6.28 -13.82
N VAL A 88 8.56 -6.29 -14.81
CA VAL A 88 8.17 -5.94 -16.18
C VAL A 88 7.07 -6.88 -16.70
N VAL A 89 7.25 -8.18 -16.48
CA VAL A 89 6.30 -9.21 -16.93
C VAL A 89 5.01 -9.16 -16.13
N ASP A 90 5.11 -9.14 -14.80
CA ASP A 90 3.95 -9.20 -13.90
C ASP A 90 3.04 -7.97 -14.04
N PHE A 91 3.62 -6.79 -14.30
CA PHE A 91 2.86 -5.55 -14.54
C PHE A 91 2.48 -5.33 -16.02
N GLU A 92 2.85 -6.25 -16.92
CA GLU A 92 2.63 -6.12 -18.37
C GLU A 92 3.15 -4.78 -18.92
N ALA A 93 4.34 -4.36 -18.46
CA ALA A 93 4.88 -3.04 -18.74
C ALA A 93 5.67 -2.99 -20.07
N GLU A 94 5.38 -2.01 -20.91
CA GLU A 94 6.13 -1.72 -22.15
C GLU A 94 7.25 -0.68 -21.94
N ALA A 95 7.22 0.03 -20.81
CA ALA A 95 8.23 1.01 -20.44
C ALA A 95 8.22 1.25 -18.92
N CYS A 96 9.35 1.71 -18.37
CA CYS A 96 9.45 2.15 -16.99
C CYS A 96 10.24 3.46 -16.86
N VAL A 97 10.00 4.20 -15.78
CA VAL A 97 10.77 5.40 -15.43
C VAL A 97 11.65 5.06 -14.24
N LEU A 98 12.96 5.11 -14.44
CA LEU A 98 13.96 4.87 -13.41
C LEU A 98 14.35 6.18 -12.75
N VAL A 99 13.82 6.44 -11.56
CA VAL A 99 14.13 7.65 -10.77
C VAL A 99 15.52 7.51 -10.13
N ARG A 100 16.47 8.35 -10.55
CA ARG A 100 17.85 8.40 -10.04
C ARG A 100 17.98 9.27 -8.80
N HIS A 101 17.28 10.41 -8.76
CA HIS A 101 17.27 11.31 -7.60
C HIS A 101 15.96 11.18 -6.81
N ARG A 102 15.93 10.16 -5.93
CA ARG A 102 14.72 9.77 -5.17
C ARG A 102 14.17 10.90 -4.29
N ASP A 103 15.04 11.65 -3.61
CA ASP A 103 14.62 12.73 -2.72
C ASP A 103 13.97 13.89 -3.47
N GLU A 104 14.48 14.20 -4.67
CA GLU A 104 13.92 15.26 -5.50
C GLU A 104 12.56 14.83 -6.08
N PHE A 105 12.43 13.59 -6.56
CA PHE A 105 11.14 13.04 -6.98
C PHE A 105 10.11 13.07 -5.85
N ARG A 106 10.49 12.59 -4.66
CA ARG A 106 9.68 12.61 -3.45
C ARG A 106 9.22 14.04 -3.12
N LYS A 107 10.15 15.00 -3.13
CA LYS A 107 9.84 16.40 -2.85
C LYS A 107 8.83 16.96 -3.85
N ARG A 108 9.07 16.82 -5.16
CA ARG A 108 8.17 17.31 -6.21
C ARG A 108 6.78 16.66 -6.11
N LEU A 109 6.72 15.36 -5.84
CA LEU A 109 5.46 14.62 -5.64
C LEU A 109 4.65 15.19 -4.47
N ILE A 110 5.28 15.33 -3.30
CA ILE A 110 4.61 15.85 -2.09
C ILE A 110 4.18 17.31 -2.28
N GLU A 111 5.01 18.14 -2.90
CA GLU A 111 4.71 19.55 -3.16
C GLU A 111 3.54 19.70 -4.13
N SER A 112 3.54 18.99 -5.26
CA SER A 112 2.44 19.06 -6.23
C SER A 112 1.13 18.44 -5.74
N ALA A 113 1.20 17.46 -4.83
CA ALA A 113 0.00 16.86 -4.25
C ALA A 113 -0.69 17.78 -3.23
N ARG A 114 0.06 18.69 -2.58
CA ARG A 114 -0.41 19.49 -1.44
C ARG A 114 -1.74 20.20 -1.72
N ASP A 115 -1.84 20.88 -2.86
CA ASP A 115 -3.04 21.66 -3.21
C ASP A 115 -4.21 20.75 -3.60
N ALA A 116 -3.93 19.61 -4.23
CA ALA A 116 -4.94 18.65 -4.69
C ALA A 116 -5.53 17.82 -3.53
N THR A 117 -4.73 17.54 -2.50
CA THR A 117 -5.13 16.68 -1.38
C THR A 117 -5.69 17.45 -0.18
N SER A 118 -5.75 18.80 -0.25
CA SER A 118 -6.29 19.65 0.81
C SER A 118 -5.66 19.34 2.18
N ASN A 119 -6.48 19.18 3.23
CA ASN A 119 -6.05 18.90 4.61
C ASN A 119 -5.65 17.43 4.85
N ALA A 120 -5.43 16.63 3.80
CA ALA A 120 -5.06 15.24 3.98
C ALA A 120 -3.70 15.10 4.68
N THR A 121 -3.65 14.19 5.64
CA THR A 121 -2.42 13.83 6.33
C THR A 121 -1.60 12.91 5.44
N MET A 122 -0.40 13.35 5.06
CA MET A 122 0.53 12.56 4.25
C MET A 122 1.31 11.55 5.10
N ARG A 123 1.43 10.33 4.59
CA ARG A 123 2.28 9.24 5.09
C ARG A 123 3.01 8.61 3.92
N GLU A 124 4.23 8.15 4.14
CA GLU A 124 4.98 7.41 3.13
C GLU A 124 5.88 6.37 3.79
N GLY A 125 6.33 5.40 3.01
CA GLY A 125 7.31 4.43 3.46
C GLY A 125 7.37 3.19 2.59
N ALA A 126 8.37 2.35 2.85
CA ALA A 126 8.40 1.00 2.28
C ALA A 126 7.19 0.21 2.81
N ALA A 127 6.57 -0.58 1.94
CA ALA A 127 5.46 -1.45 2.30
C ALA A 127 5.92 -2.47 3.37
N ILE A 128 5.10 -2.59 4.41
CA ILE A 128 5.28 -3.55 5.48
C ILE A 128 4.59 -4.83 5.06
N TYR A 129 5.38 -5.80 4.59
CA TYR A 129 4.89 -7.10 4.19
C TYR A 129 4.57 -7.96 5.40
N VAL A 130 3.30 -8.34 5.53
CA VAL A 130 2.80 -9.10 6.67
C VAL A 130 2.49 -10.53 6.21
N ASP A 131 3.11 -11.50 6.89
CA ASP A 131 2.70 -12.89 6.77
C ASP A 131 1.32 -13.03 7.43
N PRO A 132 0.26 -13.40 6.67
CA PRO A 132 -1.08 -13.49 7.23
C PRO A 132 -1.21 -14.56 8.30
N LEU A 133 -0.28 -15.53 8.41
CA LEU A 133 -0.32 -16.59 9.42
C LEU A 133 0.61 -16.33 10.60
N LEU A 134 1.62 -15.47 10.43
CA LEU A 134 2.63 -15.17 11.44
C LEU A 134 2.90 -13.66 11.56
N PRO A 135 1.88 -12.83 11.85
CA PRO A 135 2.07 -11.40 12.03
C PRO A 135 2.98 -11.11 13.24
N LYS A 136 4.05 -10.34 13.02
CA LYS A 136 5.02 -9.98 14.06
C LYS A 136 4.49 -8.94 15.05
N THR A 137 3.43 -8.21 14.69
CA THR A 137 2.84 -7.15 15.50
C THR A 137 1.33 -7.04 15.24
N PRO A 138 0.50 -6.76 16.26
CA PRO A 138 -0.91 -6.45 16.06
C PRO A 138 -1.14 -4.97 15.67
N LYS A 139 -0.10 -4.13 15.67
CA LYS A 139 -0.19 -2.72 15.26
C LYS A 139 -0.01 -2.62 13.75
N ILE A 140 -1.12 -2.74 13.03
CA ILE A 140 -1.16 -2.65 11.58
C ILE A 140 -1.63 -1.27 11.16
N PHE A 141 -0.83 -0.61 10.32
CA PHE A 141 -1.26 0.58 9.59
C PHE A 141 -1.55 0.15 8.16
N VAL A 142 -2.84 -0.12 7.87
CA VAL A 142 -3.29 -0.69 6.59
C VAL A 142 -2.73 0.04 5.37
N PRO A 143 -2.68 1.38 5.30
CA PRO A 143 -2.18 2.09 4.11
C PRO A 143 -0.73 1.81 3.72
N LEU A 144 0.09 1.32 4.65
CA LEU A 144 1.48 0.91 4.38
C LEU A 144 1.69 -0.60 4.52
N SER A 145 0.64 -1.39 4.75
CA SER A 145 0.74 -2.83 4.94
C SER A 145 0.34 -3.55 3.66
N LYS A 146 0.95 -4.70 3.39
CA LYS A 146 0.63 -5.53 2.21
C LYS A 146 0.77 -7.02 2.53
N PRO A 147 -0.01 -7.92 1.92
CA PRO A 147 0.21 -9.35 2.08
C PRO A 147 1.62 -9.76 1.64
N PHE A 148 2.25 -10.66 2.40
CA PHE A 148 3.61 -11.14 2.14
C PHE A 148 3.83 -11.73 0.73
N GLY A 149 2.78 -12.25 0.10
CA GLY A 149 2.81 -12.74 -1.29
C GLY A 149 3.26 -11.69 -2.32
N TYR A 150 3.12 -10.40 -2.00
CA TYR A 150 3.54 -9.28 -2.84
C TYR A 150 4.94 -8.73 -2.48
N SER A 151 5.68 -9.39 -1.58
CA SER A 151 7.01 -8.93 -1.15
C SER A 151 8.03 -8.74 -2.28
N TYR A 152 7.87 -9.48 -3.38
CA TYR A 152 8.69 -9.33 -4.58
C TYR A 152 8.55 -7.97 -5.28
N GLN A 153 7.48 -7.22 -4.99
CA GLN A 153 7.24 -5.91 -5.61
C GLN A 153 8.11 -4.80 -5.03
N ASP A 154 8.68 -5.00 -3.83
CA ASP A 154 9.55 -4.06 -3.12
C ASP A 154 9.01 -2.62 -3.14
N GLU A 155 7.75 -2.48 -2.73
CA GLU A 155 6.93 -1.30 -2.95
C GLU A 155 7.25 -0.19 -1.94
N TYR A 156 7.30 1.05 -2.42
CA TYR A 156 7.30 2.26 -1.61
C TYR A 156 6.03 3.04 -1.89
N ARG A 157 5.30 3.37 -0.83
CA ARG A 157 3.97 3.97 -0.88
C ARG A 157 4.02 5.42 -0.44
N PHE A 158 3.30 6.28 -1.17
CA PHE A 158 2.91 7.61 -0.74
C PHE A 158 1.39 7.60 -0.56
N CYS A 159 0.91 7.97 0.62
CA CYS A 159 -0.50 7.92 1.01
C CYS A 159 -0.95 9.28 1.53
N TRP A 160 -2.14 9.73 1.13
CA TRP A 160 -2.77 10.93 1.64
C TRP A 160 -4.13 10.57 2.25
N LEU A 161 -4.21 10.66 3.57
CA LEU A 161 -5.38 10.29 4.35
C LEU A 161 -6.26 11.53 4.56
N PRO A 162 -7.45 11.61 3.95
CA PRO A 162 -8.29 12.80 4.06
C PRO A 162 -8.77 13.05 5.48
N GLU A 163 -8.80 14.33 5.87
CA GLU A 163 -9.40 14.78 7.14
C GLU A 163 -10.48 15.84 6.84
N PRO A 164 -11.76 15.58 7.17
CA PRO A 164 -12.29 14.37 7.80
C PRO A 164 -12.24 13.14 6.88
N ALA A 165 -12.27 11.95 7.50
CA ALA A 165 -12.34 10.66 6.82
C ALA A 165 -13.43 10.64 5.75
N ASN A 166 -13.08 10.22 4.53
CA ASN A 166 -14.01 10.09 3.41
C ASN A 166 -13.98 8.65 2.87
N PRO A 167 -15.10 7.90 2.89
CA PRO A 167 -15.15 6.53 2.40
C PRO A 167 -15.15 6.40 0.86
N ARG A 168 -15.29 7.50 0.11
CA ARG A 168 -15.29 7.49 -1.36
C ARG A 168 -14.50 8.66 -1.91
N LEU A 169 -13.36 8.34 -2.52
CA LEU A 169 -12.50 9.30 -3.18
C LEU A 169 -12.52 9.11 -4.71
N GLY A 170 -12.41 10.22 -5.44
CA GLY A 170 -12.09 10.20 -6.86
C GLY A 170 -10.58 10.26 -7.07
N PRO A 171 -10.07 9.87 -8.25
CA PRO A 171 -8.67 10.06 -8.60
C PRO A 171 -8.31 11.54 -8.65
N LEU A 172 -7.03 11.85 -8.39
CA LEU A 172 -6.48 13.20 -8.53
C LEU A 172 -5.35 13.19 -9.55
N ASP A 173 -5.49 13.98 -10.60
CA ASP A 173 -4.41 14.23 -11.55
C ASP A 173 -3.55 15.39 -11.05
N ILE A 174 -2.24 15.17 -10.99
CA ILE A 174 -1.27 16.20 -10.60
C ILE A 174 -0.12 16.26 -11.60
N CYS A 175 0.67 17.33 -11.52
CA CYS A 175 1.82 17.57 -12.37
C CYS A 175 3.03 17.92 -11.49
N ILE A 176 4.10 17.12 -11.57
CA ILE A 176 5.36 17.35 -10.83
C ILE A 176 6.42 18.10 -11.66
N GLY A 177 6.05 18.53 -12.88
CA GLY A 177 6.99 19.03 -13.87
C GLY A 177 7.82 17.91 -14.51
N SER A 178 8.51 18.21 -15.60
CA SER A 178 9.44 17.26 -16.22
C SER A 178 10.37 16.64 -15.17
N ILE A 179 10.66 15.36 -15.32
CA ILE A 179 11.58 14.62 -14.46
C ILE A 179 12.78 14.05 -15.23
N ASP A 180 12.99 14.51 -16.46
CA ASP A 180 14.14 14.17 -17.30
C ASP A 180 15.49 14.51 -16.66
N ASP A 181 15.51 15.49 -15.75
CA ASP A 181 16.68 15.87 -14.97
C ASP A 181 16.98 14.93 -13.78
N ILE A 182 16.03 14.08 -13.38
CA ILE A 182 16.11 13.24 -12.18
C ILE A 182 15.81 11.76 -12.43
N ALA A 183 15.45 11.39 -13.65
CA ALA A 183 15.05 10.05 -14.03
C ALA A 183 15.48 9.69 -15.46
N GLU A 184 15.30 8.42 -15.81
CA GLU A 184 15.51 7.90 -17.16
C GLU A 184 14.26 7.14 -17.61
N LEU A 185 13.86 7.30 -18.87
CA LEU A 185 12.82 6.48 -19.50
C LEU A 185 13.47 5.26 -20.17
N ILE A 186 13.03 4.06 -19.79
CA ILE A 186 13.44 2.80 -20.38
C ILE A 186 12.24 2.21 -21.12
N VAL A 187 12.41 1.93 -22.42
CA VAL A 187 11.43 1.23 -23.26
C VAL A 187 11.92 -0.20 -23.45
N LEU A 188 11.01 -1.17 -23.34
CA LEU A 188 11.31 -2.60 -23.20
C LEU A 188 11.11 -3.39 -24.51
#